data_AF-K9DH64-F1
#
_entry.id   AF-K9DH64-F1
#
_cell.length_a   1.000
_cell.length_b   1.000
_cell.length_c   1.000
_cell.angle_alpha   90.00
_cell.angle_beta   90.00
_cell.angle_gamma   90.00
#
_symmetry.space_group_name_H-M   'P 1'
#
loop_
_entity.id
_entity.type
_entity.pdbx_description
1 polymer ?
#
loop_
_entity_poly.entity_id
_entity_poly.type
_entity_poly.pdbx_seq_one_letter_code
_entity_poly.pdbx_strand_id
1 'polypeptide(L)'
;MIGQNDVVEFAGTPGRTVRVLWIDKPRALAWTYQLGSHAAMPEPTPLAVLEEALASGQARRLLVDPFAAAPPREPVPQGYLNLQAKAWSAVRALHADRHALYDPRQRATLMAAYAAAHGMSKSSILRYLRRYWERGQTPDALLPDYGNSGAPGRTRAVTAGIKRGRPRKGVGTGTNADERMRAIFRAAAARYAASHDGFSRRAAYRQMLEDFFQDVDAGALPSFGQFNYWLERDAAVPPPVTLARPAPPRPPVHAPMHAPSRFTQHAAMA
;
A
#
# COMPACT_ATOMS: atom_id res chain seq x y z
N MET A 1 -30.08 -19.39 10.96
CA MET A 1 -29.13 -20.44 10.53
C MET A 1 -27.83 -19.76 10.12
N ILE A 2 -26.71 -20.24 10.67
CA ILE A 2 -25.37 -19.76 10.33
C ILE A 2 -24.89 -20.40 9.02
N GLY A 3 -24.23 -19.62 8.18
CA GLY A 3 -23.79 -20.01 6.84
C GLY A 3 -22.28 -19.96 6.65
N GLN A 4 -21.81 -20.53 5.54
CA GLN A 4 -20.45 -20.31 5.08
C GLN A 4 -20.24 -18.81 4.78
N ASN A 5 -19.08 -18.31 5.17
CA ASN A 5 -18.67 -16.90 5.17
C ASN A 5 -19.41 -15.97 6.15
N ASP A 6 -20.35 -16.46 6.96
CA ASP A 6 -20.91 -15.64 8.03
C ASP A 6 -19.79 -15.18 8.97
N VAL A 7 -19.82 -13.89 9.32
CA VAL A 7 -18.92 -13.30 10.31
C VAL A 7 -19.66 -13.18 11.62
N VAL A 8 -19.10 -13.78 12.66
CA VAL A 8 -19.66 -13.82 14.01
C VAL A 8 -18.73 -13.08 14.95
N GLU A 9 -19.28 -12.10 15.65
CA GLU A 9 -18.59 -11.33 16.67
C GLU A 9 -19.09 -11.75 18.05
N PHE A 10 -18.19 -12.29 18.86
CA PHE A 10 -18.45 -12.64 20.25
C PHE A 10 -18.29 -11.40 21.14
N ALA A 11 -19.22 -11.23 22.07
CA ALA A 11 -19.17 -10.22 23.11
C ALA A 11 -18.00 -10.49 24.07
N GLY A 12 -17.37 -9.44 24.57
CA GLY A 12 -16.23 -9.52 25.49
C GLY A 12 -15.25 -8.35 25.32
N THR A 13 -14.28 -8.26 26.23
CA THR A 13 -13.16 -7.30 26.13
C THR A 13 -11.83 -8.04 26.31
N PRO A 14 -11.00 -8.16 25.27
CA PRO A 14 -11.28 -7.79 23.88
C PRO A 14 -12.32 -8.74 23.24
N GLY A 15 -13.19 -8.19 22.38
CA GLY A 15 -14.11 -9.00 21.57
C GLY A 15 -13.35 -9.90 20.60
N ARG A 16 -13.94 -11.05 20.24
CA ARG A 16 -13.37 -12.01 19.27
C ARG A 16 -14.28 -12.08 18.05
N THR A 17 -13.73 -11.85 16.87
CA THR A 17 -14.46 -12.00 15.61
C THR A 17 -13.95 -13.21 14.84
N VAL A 18 -14.86 -14.05 14.34
CA VAL A 18 -14.53 -15.22 13.53
C VAL A 18 -15.35 -15.24 12.24
N ARG A 19 -14.78 -15.76 11.15
CA ARG A 19 -15.55 -16.16 9.96
C ARG A 19 -15.77 -17.67 9.97
N VAL A 20 -16.97 -18.11 9.62
CA VAL A 20 -17.26 -19.51 9.31
C VAL A 20 -16.74 -19.85 7.91
N LEU A 21 -15.70 -20.66 7.82
CA LEU A 21 -15.11 -21.04 6.53
C LEU A 21 -15.87 -22.17 5.84
N TRP A 22 -16.35 -23.14 6.61
CA TRP A 22 -17.07 -24.30 6.08
C TRP A 22 -17.87 -24.99 7.20
N ILE A 23 -19.06 -25.48 6.85
CA ILE A 23 -19.89 -26.29 7.75
C ILE A 23 -19.90 -27.73 7.24
N ASP A 24 -19.30 -28.63 8.02
CA ASP A 24 -19.36 -30.07 7.86
C ASP A 24 -20.64 -30.58 8.54
N LYS A 25 -21.75 -30.53 7.80
CA LYS A 25 -23.08 -30.92 8.30
C LYS A 25 -23.11 -32.35 8.87
N PRO A 26 -22.54 -33.38 8.19
CA PRO A 26 -22.47 -34.73 8.75
C PRO A 26 -21.82 -34.82 10.13
N ARG A 27 -20.82 -33.98 10.41
CA ARG A 27 -20.12 -33.96 11.72
C ARG A 27 -20.67 -32.92 12.70
N ALA A 28 -21.67 -32.14 12.30
CA ALA A 28 -22.16 -30.98 13.06
C ALA A 28 -21.02 -30.02 13.50
N LEU A 29 -20.02 -29.84 12.66
CA LEU A 29 -18.85 -28.99 12.92
C LEU A 29 -18.78 -27.84 11.92
N ALA A 30 -18.47 -26.65 12.42
CA ALA A 30 -18.05 -25.52 11.62
C ALA A 30 -16.54 -25.34 11.75
N TRP A 31 -15.86 -25.07 10.65
CA TRP A 31 -14.48 -24.60 10.67
C TRP A 31 -14.50 -23.08 10.70
N THR A 32 -13.96 -22.48 11.77
CA THR A 32 -13.94 -21.03 11.98
C THR A 32 -12.53 -20.48 11.82
N TYR A 33 -12.42 -19.21 11.48
CA TYR A 33 -11.15 -18.51 11.31
C TYR A 33 -11.21 -17.17 12.02
N GLN A 34 -10.31 -16.95 12.98
CA GLN A 34 -10.26 -15.70 13.72
C GLN A 34 -9.79 -14.54 12.82
N LEU A 35 -10.61 -13.50 12.73
CA LEU A 35 -10.32 -12.30 11.98
C LEU A 35 -9.49 -11.33 12.84
N GLY A 36 -8.61 -10.55 12.20
CA GLY A 36 -7.72 -9.60 12.90
C GLY A 36 -6.53 -10.23 13.63
N SER A 37 -6.31 -11.55 13.52
CA SER A 37 -5.16 -12.24 14.11
C SER A 37 -4.15 -12.70 13.05
N HIS A 38 -2.89 -12.26 13.17
CA HIS A 38 -1.80 -12.65 12.26
C HIS A 38 -1.41 -14.13 12.38
N ALA A 39 -1.76 -14.80 13.48
CA ALA A 39 -1.46 -16.20 13.72
C ALA A 39 -2.63 -17.14 13.39
N ALA A 40 -3.79 -16.60 12.98
CA ALA A 40 -5.00 -17.38 12.78
C ALA A 40 -4.81 -18.57 11.84
N MET A 41 -5.50 -19.65 12.18
CA MET A 41 -5.66 -20.86 11.40
C MET A 41 -7.12 -21.32 11.52
N PRO A 42 -7.61 -22.16 10.59
CA PRO A 42 -8.90 -22.79 10.74
C PRO A 42 -8.96 -23.65 12.00
N GLU A 43 -10.00 -23.46 12.81
CA GLU A 43 -10.26 -24.21 14.03
C GLU A 43 -11.63 -24.89 13.94
N PRO A 44 -11.78 -26.15 14.38
CA PRO A 44 -13.08 -26.78 14.46
C PRO A 44 -13.88 -26.20 15.62
N THR A 45 -15.15 -25.94 15.40
CA THR A 45 -16.10 -25.42 16.38
C THR A 45 -17.42 -26.18 16.24
N PRO A 46 -17.97 -26.78 17.31
CA PRO A 46 -19.29 -27.39 17.26
C PRO A 46 -20.33 -26.40 16.76
N LEU A 47 -21.16 -26.83 15.80
CA LEU A 47 -22.17 -25.95 15.20
C LEU A 47 -23.15 -25.44 16.27
N ALA A 48 -23.55 -26.33 17.20
CA ALA A 48 -24.42 -25.99 18.31
C ALA A 48 -23.86 -24.87 19.19
N VAL A 49 -22.54 -24.82 19.43
CA VAL A 49 -21.90 -23.75 20.23
C VAL A 49 -22.04 -22.39 19.55
N LEU A 50 -21.90 -22.34 18.23
CA LEU A 50 -22.10 -21.10 17.47
C LEU A 50 -23.57 -20.66 17.49
N GLU A 51 -24.49 -21.60 17.33
CA GLU A 51 -25.93 -21.33 17.32
C GLU A 51 -26.43 -20.88 18.70
N GLU A 52 -25.98 -21.52 19.78
CA GLU A 52 -26.31 -21.14 21.16
C GLU A 52 -25.74 -19.76 21.52
N ALA A 53 -24.49 -19.46 21.13
CA ALA A 53 -23.91 -18.14 21.34
C ALA A 53 -24.71 -17.03 20.63
N LEU A 54 -25.20 -17.31 19.42
CA LEU A 54 -26.08 -16.39 18.69
C LEU A 54 -27.46 -16.26 19.35
N ALA A 55 -28.06 -17.38 19.78
CA ALA A 55 -29.39 -17.39 20.38
C ALA A 55 -29.44 -16.71 21.76
N SER A 56 -28.36 -16.86 22.55
CA SER A 56 -28.21 -16.26 23.88
C SER A 56 -27.73 -14.80 23.85
N GLY A 57 -27.39 -14.26 22.67
CA GLY A 57 -26.85 -12.90 22.52
C GLY A 57 -25.39 -12.73 22.96
N GLN A 58 -24.69 -13.82 23.30
CA GLN A 58 -23.25 -13.82 23.57
C GLN A 58 -22.42 -13.56 22.30
N ALA A 59 -23.00 -13.78 21.14
CA ALA A 59 -22.43 -13.41 19.86
C ALA A 59 -23.50 -12.79 18.96
N ARG A 60 -23.05 -12.00 17.99
CA ARG A 60 -23.90 -11.49 16.92
C ARG A 60 -23.30 -11.81 15.57
N ARG A 61 -24.17 -12.11 14.60
CA ARG A 61 -23.78 -12.17 13.20
C ARG A 61 -23.71 -10.76 12.62
N LEU A 62 -22.60 -10.43 11.97
CA LEU A 62 -22.47 -9.17 11.24
C LEU A 62 -23.19 -9.28 9.89
N LEU A 63 -24.04 -8.30 9.58
CA LEU A 63 -24.75 -8.23 8.29
C LEU A 63 -23.85 -7.76 7.15
N VAL A 64 -22.85 -6.96 7.49
CA VAL A 64 -21.81 -6.50 6.57
C VAL A 64 -20.50 -7.05 7.07
N ASP A 65 -19.73 -7.67 6.17
CA ASP A 65 -18.43 -8.23 6.46
C ASP A 65 -17.34 -7.17 6.26
N PRO A 66 -16.78 -6.58 7.33
CA PRO A 66 -15.76 -5.53 7.21
C PRO A 66 -14.40 -6.07 6.76
N PHE A 67 -14.22 -7.40 6.73
CA PHE A 67 -12.99 -8.08 6.33
C PHE A 67 -13.07 -8.63 4.90
N ALA A 68 -14.24 -8.61 4.27
CA ALA A 68 -14.40 -9.06 2.89
C ALA A 68 -13.51 -8.27 1.93
N ALA A 69 -13.09 -8.92 0.85
CA ALA A 69 -12.33 -8.25 -0.20
C ALA A 69 -13.16 -7.10 -0.77
N ALA A 70 -12.59 -5.88 -0.75
CA ALA A 70 -13.20 -4.76 -1.43
C ALA A 70 -13.27 -5.04 -2.94
N PRO A 71 -14.33 -4.60 -3.63
CA PRO A 71 -14.37 -4.65 -5.08
C PRO A 71 -13.12 -4.01 -5.68
N PRO A 72 -12.48 -4.64 -6.69
CA PRO A 72 -11.33 -4.04 -7.34
C PRO A 72 -11.67 -2.68 -7.95
N ARG A 73 -10.72 -1.75 -7.88
CA ARG A 73 -10.80 -0.50 -8.67
C ARG A 73 -10.39 -0.82 -10.10
N GLU A 74 -11.26 -0.48 -11.04
CA GLU A 74 -10.97 -0.67 -12.47
C GLU A 74 -10.22 0.54 -13.07
N PRO A 75 -9.32 0.31 -14.04
CA PRO A 75 -8.90 -1.00 -14.55
C PRO A 75 -7.88 -1.69 -13.63
N VAL A 76 -8.01 -3.01 -13.46
CA VAL A 76 -7.04 -3.81 -12.70
C VAL A 76 -5.82 -4.11 -13.58
N PRO A 77 -4.59 -3.81 -13.14
CA PRO A 77 -3.39 -4.13 -13.93
C PRO A 77 -3.29 -5.63 -14.26
N GLN A 78 -2.93 -5.97 -15.50
CA GLN A 78 -2.84 -7.37 -15.95
C GLN A 78 -1.90 -8.23 -15.09
N GLY A 79 -0.79 -7.65 -14.60
CA GLY A 79 0.10 -8.35 -13.68
C GLY A 79 -0.59 -8.78 -12.38
N TYR A 80 -1.58 -8.03 -11.90
CA TYR A 80 -2.32 -8.37 -10.68
C TYR A 80 -3.33 -9.47 -10.95
N LEU A 81 -3.98 -9.44 -12.12
CA LEU A 81 -4.84 -10.53 -12.58
C LEU A 81 -4.06 -11.84 -12.75
N ASN A 82 -2.85 -11.79 -13.29
CA ASN A 82 -1.99 -12.98 -13.41
C ASN A 82 -1.62 -13.56 -12.04
N LEU A 83 -1.33 -12.70 -11.05
CA LEU A 83 -1.07 -13.13 -9.67
C LEU A 83 -2.31 -13.71 -9.00
N GLN A 84 -3.48 -13.10 -9.20
CA GLN A 84 -4.76 -13.58 -8.70
C GLN A 84 -5.07 -14.96 -9.31
N ALA A 85 -4.94 -15.13 -10.62
CA ALA A 85 -5.17 -16.40 -11.30
C ALA A 85 -4.27 -17.52 -10.78
N LYS A 86 -2.97 -17.23 -10.58
CA LYS A 86 -2.02 -18.17 -9.97
C LYS A 86 -2.43 -18.56 -8.55
N ALA A 87 -2.80 -17.60 -7.72
CA ALA A 87 -3.26 -17.86 -6.36
C ALA A 87 -4.58 -18.65 -6.35
N TRP A 88 -5.51 -18.30 -7.23
CA TRP A 88 -6.82 -18.93 -7.36
C TRP A 88 -6.71 -20.39 -7.77
N SER A 89 -5.82 -20.70 -8.73
CA SER A 89 -5.52 -22.08 -9.12
C SER A 89 -5.06 -22.93 -7.93
N ALA A 90 -4.15 -22.41 -7.11
CA ALA A 90 -3.67 -23.11 -5.92
C ALA A 90 -4.77 -23.30 -4.87
N VAL A 91 -5.51 -22.24 -4.53
CA VAL A 91 -6.60 -22.31 -3.56
C VAL A 91 -7.69 -23.28 -4.01
N ARG A 92 -8.14 -23.20 -5.27
CA ARG A 92 -9.16 -24.09 -5.84
C ARG A 92 -8.75 -25.55 -5.77
N ALA A 93 -7.51 -25.87 -6.15
CA ALA A 93 -7.01 -27.23 -6.11
C ALA A 93 -6.99 -27.80 -4.69
N LEU A 94 -6.48 -27.03 -3.73
CA LEU A 94 -6.41 -27.44 -2.32
C LEU A 94 -7.81 -27.51 -1.66
N HIS A 95 -8.73 -26.62 -2.04
CA HIS A 95 -10.08 -26.55 -1.50
C HIS A 95 -11.02 -27.65 -2.02
N ALA A 96 -10.59 -28.43 -3.02
CA ALA A 96 -11.32 -29.59 -3.51
C ALA A 96 -11.44 -30.68 -2.42
N ASP A 97 -10.42 -30.83 -1.58
CA ASP A 97 -10.46 -31.69 -0.40
C ASP A 97 -10.51 -30.84 0.88
N ARG A 98 -11.72 -30.42 1.25
CA ARG A 98 -11.95 -29.58 2.44
C ARG A 98 -11.57 -30.29 3.73
N HIS A 99 -11.81 -31.60 3.82
CA HIS A 99 -11.47 -32.36 5.02
C HIS A 99 -9.96 -32.34 5.26
N ALA A 100 -9.16 -32.57 4.22
CA ALA A 100 -7.71 -32.47 4.32
C ALA A 100 -7.23 -31.03 4.51
N LEU A 101 -7.83 -30.06 3.82
CA LEU A 101 -7.40 -28.65 3.88
C LEU A 101 -7.58 -28.05 5.28
N TYR A 102 -8.64 -28.39 6.00
CA TYR A 102 -8.94 -27.79 7.29
C TYR A 102 -8.29 -28.51 8.48
N ASP A 103 -8.03 -29.81 8.37
CA ASP A 103 -7.23 -30.53 9.37
C ASP A 103 -5.75 -30.09 9.33
N PRO A 104 -5.12 -29.70 10.45
CA PRO A 104 -3.75 -29.19 10.44
C PRO A 104 -2.69 -30.16 9.89
N ARG A 105 -2.81 -31.46 10.18
CA ARG A 105 -1.83 -32.48 9.77
C ARG A 105 -2.00 -32.78 8.30
N GLN A 106 -3.23 -33.04 7.87
CA GLN A 106 -3.54 -33.31 6.46
C GLN A 106 -3.25 -32.10 5.59
N ARG A 107 -3.53 -30.88 6.06
CA ARG A 107 -3.18 -29.63 5.37
C ARG A 107 -1.70 -29.53 5.10
N ALA A 108 -0.85 -29.85 6.08
CA ALA A 108 0.59 -29.81 5.91
C ALA A 108 1.06 -30.77 4.80
N THR A 109 0.50 -31.98 4.75
CA THR A 109 0.75 -32.98 3.71
C THR A 109 0.25 -32.51 2.34
N LEU A 110 -1.00 -32.05 2.27
CA LEU A 110 -1.64 -31.55 1.05
C LEU A 110 -0.87 -30.37 0.44
N MET A 111 -0.47 -29.41 1.28
CA MET A 111 0.36 -28.27 0.87
C MET A 111 1.76 -28.70 0.43
N ALA A 112 2.36 -29.71 1.06
CA ALA A 112 3.67 -30.22 0.68
C ALA A 112 3.64 -30.90 -0.70
N ALA A 113 2.62 -31.71 -0.96
CA ALA A 113 2.40 -32.34 -2.26
C ALA A 113 2.21 -31.28 -3.36
N TYR A 114 1.34 -30.29 -3.12
CA TYR A 114 1.11 -29.20 -4.06
C TYR A 114 2.38 -28.36 -4.31
N ALA A 115 3.13 -28.05 -3.25
CA ALA A 115 4.39 -27.31 -3.35
C ALA A 115 5.41 -28.02 -4.26
N ALA A 116 5.57 -29.34 -4.09
CA ALA A 116 6.48 -30.15 -4.88
C ALA A 116 6.04 -30.23 -6.35
N ALA A 117 4.75 -30.47 -6.61
CA ALA A 117 4.22 -30.61 -7.97
C ALA A 117 4.26 -29.30 -8.79
N HIS A 118 4.13 -28.14 -8.14
CA HIS A 118 3.99 -26.84 -8.83
C HIS A 118 5.17 -25.88 -8.62
N GLY A 119 6.25 -26.32 -7.97
CA GLY A 119 7.42 -25.49 -7.70
C GLY A 119 7.09 -24.23 -6.87
N MET A 120 6.12 -24.33 -5.95
CA MET A 120 5.66 -23.21 -5.12
C MET A 120 6.10 -23.39 -3.68
N SER A 121 6.53 -22.32 -3.00
CA SER A 121 6.85 -22.41 -1.58
C SER A 121 5.59 -22.65 -0.73
N LYS A 122 5.70 -23.48 0.31
CA LYS A 122 4.63 -23.67 1.31
C LYS A 122 4.15 -22.35 1.92
N SER A 123 5.07 -21.41 2.12
CA SER A 123 4.76 -20.06 2.62
C SER A 123 3.88 -19.24 1.66
N SER A 124 4.07 -19.37 0.34
CA SER A 124 3.23 -18.70 -0.66
C SER A 124 1.84 -19.29 -0.68
N ILE A 125 1.74 -20.62 -0.63
CA ILE A 125 0.47 -21.35 -0.57
C ILE A 125 -0.31 -20.92 0.67
N LEU A 126 0.33 -20.94 1.84
CA LEU A 126 -0.30 -20.54 3.11
C LEU A 126 -0.78 -19.09 3.07
N ARG A 127 0.00 -18.18 2.46
CA ARG A 127 -0.39 -16.79 2.28
C ARG A 127 -1.65 -16.65 1.41
N TYR A 128 -1.79 -17.44 0.34
CA TYR A 128 -2.99 -17.44 -0.49
C TYR A 128 -4.21 -17.97 0.26
N LEU A 129 -4.05 -19.10 0.96
CA LEU A 129 -5.12 -19.68 1.79
C LEU A 129 -5.59 -18.71 2.87
N ARG A 130 -4.65 -18.07 3.60
CA ARG A 130 -4.99 -17.09 4.63
C ARG A 130 -5.76 -15.90 4.08
N ARG A 131 -5.32 -15.31 2.96
CA ARG A 131 -6.07 -14.23 2.30
C ARG A 131 -7.47 -14.67 1.89
N TYR A 132 -7.59 -15.87 1.33
CA TYR A 132 -8.86 -16.43 0.93
C TYR A 132 -9.82 -16.60 2.12
N TRP A 133 -9.35 -17.20 3.21
CA TRP A 133 -10.12 -17.39 4.44
C TRP A 133 -10.46 -16.09 5.15
N GLU A 134 -9.54 -15.13 5.18
CA GLU A 134 -9.68 -13.84 5.85
C GLU A 134 -10.55 -12.86 5.07
N ARG A 135 -10.74 -13.00 3.75
CA ARG A 135 -11.45 -12.02 2.91
C ARG A 135 -12.69 -12.50 2.17
N GLY A 136 -13.30 -13.59 2.61
CA GLY A 136 -14.65 -14.00 2.19
C GLY A 136 -14.66 -15.11 1.16
N GLN A 137 -13.56 -15.82 0.98
CA GLN A 137 -13.46 -17.00 0.12
C GLN A 137 -13.90 -16.72 -1.34
N THR A 138 -13.48 -15.60 -1.91
CA THR A 138 -13.72 -15.22 -3.32
C THR A 138 -12.43 -15.16 -4.13
N PRO A 139 -12.48 -15.16 -5.47
CA PRO A 139 -11.30 -14.84 -6.29
C PRO A 139 -10.72 -13.47 -5.97
N ASP A 140 -11.56 -12.47 -5.70
CA ASP A 140 -11.14 -11.08 -5.41
C ASP A 140 -10.34 -10.97 -4.11
N ALA A 141 -10.58 -11.87 -3.14
CA ALA A 141 -9.74 -12.01 -1.95
C ALA A 141 -8.24 -12.20 -2.26
N LEU A 142 -7.92 -12.73 -3.44
CA LEU A 142 -6.58 -13.08 -3.85
C LEU A 142 -5.87 -11.98 -4.64
N LEU A 143 -6.54 -10.85 -4.90
CA LEU A 143 -5.88 -9.69 -5.47
C LEU A 143 -4.77 -9.18 -4.52
N PRO A 144 -3.62 -8.72 -5.08
CA PRO A 144 -2.57 -8.14 -4.26
C PRO A 144 -2.95 -6.79 -3.64
N ASP A 145 -2.62 -6.58 -2.37
CA ASP A 145 -2.81 -5.29 -1.67
C ASP A 145 -1.74 -4.24 -2.02
N TYR A 146 -1.15 -4.30 -3.21
CA TYR A 146 -0.06 -3.38 -3.56
C TYR A 146 -0.52 -1.92 -3.64
N GLY A 147 -1.81 -1.67 -3.81
CA GLY A 147 -2.39 -0.33 -3.65
C GLY A 147 -2.19 0.28 -2.25
N ASN A 148 -2.01 -0.55 -1.23
CA ASN A 148 -1.69 -0.13 0.14
C ASN A 148 -0.18 -0.16 0.44
N SER A 149 0.63 -0.60 -0.53
CA SER A 149 2.07 -0.79 -0.39
C SER A 149 2.86 0.36 -1.01
N GLY A 150 4.01 0.66 -0.43
CA GLY A 150 5.02 1.54 -1.04
C GLY A 150 5.09 2.95 -0.47
N ALA A 151 4.03 3.45 0.16
CA ALA A 151 3.90 4.87 0.52
C ALA A 151 4.35 5.80 -0.64
N PRO A 152 3.77 5.65 -1.85
CA PRO A 152 4.15 6.50 -2.97
C PRO A 152 3.96 7.98 -2.57
N GLY A 153 5.01 8.78 -2.77
CA GLY A 153 5.02 10.20 -2.37
C GLY A 153 5.49 10.52 -0.95
N ARG A 154 5.65 9.53 -0.03
CA ARG A 154 6.24 9.80 1.29
C ARG A 154 7.72 9.43 1.32
N THR A 155 8.57 10.42 1.60
CA THR A 155 10.00 10.19 1.90
C THR A 155 10.10 9.45 3.23
N ARG A 156 10.62 8.22 3.20
CA ARG A 156 10.84 7.44 4.42
C ARG A 156 12.00 8.03 5.21
N ALA A 157 11.79 8.29 6.50
CA ALA A 157 12.83 8.74 7.42
C ALA A 157 14.09 7.85 7.28
N VAL A 158 15.25 8.50 7.27
CA VAL A 158 16.56 7.82 7.22
C VAL A 158 16.90 7.44 8.66
N THR A 159 17.04 6.14 8.95
CA THR A 159 17.70 5.71 10.19
C THR A 159 19.20 5.88 9.99
N ALA A 160 19.84 6.76 10.77
CA ALA A 160 21.28 6.96 10.71
C ALA A 160 22.03 5.63 10.94
N GLY A 161 23.06 5.36 10.14
CA GLY A 161 23.91 4.16 10.26
C GLY A 161 23.47 2.92 9.49
N ILE A 162 22.26 2.84 8.93
CA ILE A 162 21.80 1.67 8.16
C ILE A 162 21.71 2.01 6.67
N LYS A 163 22.58 1.40 5.84
CA LYS A 163 22.55 1.57 4.39
C LYS A 163 21.33 0.89 3.77
N ARG A 164 20.59 1.62 2.93
CA ARG A 164 19.46 1.05 2.16
C ARG A 164 19.94 0.58 0.78
N GLY A 165 19.39 -0.53 0.31
CA GLY A 165 19.68 -1.13 -1.00
C GLY A 165 20.71 -2.26 -0.97
N ARG A 166 20.92 -2.92 -2.12
CA ARG A 166 21.89 -4.01 -2.27
C ARG A 166 23.31 -3.50 -1.95
N PRO A 167 24.04 -4.11 -1.00
CA PRO A 167 25.43 -3.76 -0.74
C PRO A 167 26.28 -3.91 -2.02
N ARG A 168 27.24 -3.00 -2.24
CA ARG A 168 28.23 -3.16 -3.31
C ARG A 168 29.12 -4.37 -2.98
N LYS A 169 29.59 -5.09 -4.01
CA LYS A 169 30.75 -5.99 -3.88
C LYS A 169 32.02 -5.14 -4.03
N GLY A 170 32.88 -5.08 -3.02
CA GLY A 170 34.15 -4.31 -3.01
C GLY A 170 34.42 -3.58 -1.68
N VAL A 171 35.61 -2.97 -1.55
CA VAL A 171 36.02 -2.18 -0.37
C VAL A 171 35.33 -0.81 -0.42
N GLY A 172 34.38 -0.58 0.49
CA GLY A 172 33.72 0.72 0.67
C GLY A 172 32.21 0.63 0.88
N THR A 173 31.74 1.03 2.07
CA THR A 173 30.33 1.19 2.43
C THR A 173 29.78 2.49 1.84
N GLY A 174 29.43 2.49 0.53
CA GLY A 174 28.91 3.70 -0.14
C GLY A 174 27.84 4.48 0.66
N THR A 175 27.92 5.80 0.67
CA THR A 175 27.13 6.70 1.53
C THR A 175 25.64 6.74 1.15
N ASN A 176 24.74 6.76 2.14
CA ASN A 176 23.33 7.05 1.90
C ASN A 176 23.18 8.53 1.50
N ALA A 177 22.38 8.83 0.48
CA ALA A 177 22.05 10.21 0.15
C ALA A 177 20.97 10.73 1.11
N ASP A 178 21.41 11.32 2.22
CA ASP A 178 20.56 12.06 3.17
C ASP A 178 20.21 13.46 2.63
N GLU A 179 19.51 14.28 3.42
CA GLU A 179 19.10 15.63 2.97
C GLU A 179 20.30 16.52 2.66
N ARG A 180 21.40 16.40 3.42
CA ARG A 180 22.62 17.17 3.18
C ARG A 180 23.24 16.79 1.83
N MET A 181 23.34 15.49 1.54
CA MET A 181 23.84 15.00 0.26
C MET A 181 22.95 15.44 -0.91
N ARG A 182 21.62 15.41 -0.73
CA ARG A 182 20.69 15.90 -1.75
C ARG A 182 20.81 17.40 -1.99
N ALA A 183 21.05 18.19 -0.95
CA ALA A 183 21.31 19.63 -1.09
C ALA A 183 22.56 19.91 -1.93
N ILE A 184 23.64 19.13 -1.72
CA ILE A 184 24.86 19.20 -2.55
C ILE A 184 24.54 18.86 -4.01
N PHE A 185 23.75 17.81 -4.28
CA PHE A 185 23.36 17.45 -5.65
C PHE A 185 22.61 18.57 -6.36
N ARG A 186 21.62 19.19 -5.68
CA ARG A 186 20.85 20.32 -6.22
C ARG A 186 21.74 21.53 -6.49
N ALA A 187 22.61 21.88 -5.54
CA ALA A 187 23.53 23.01 -5.69
C ALA A 187 24.51 22.81 -6.86
N ALA A 188 25.08 21.62 -6.99
CA ALA A 188 26.00 21.31 -8.08
C ALA A 188 25.31 21.28 -9.45
N ALA A 189 24.10 20.73 -9.55
CA ALA A 189 23.33 20.77 -10.79
C ALA A 189 22.95 22.19 -11.19
N ALA A 190 22.50 23.02 -10.24
CA ALA A 190 22.17 24.43 -10.50
C ALA A 190 23.40 25.23 -10.94
N ARG A 191 24.54 25.04 -10.26
CA ARG A 191 25.82 25.68 -10.62
C ARG A 191 26.31 25.27 -12.00
N TYR A 192 26.21 23.99 -12.35
CA TYR A 192 26.57 23.50 -13.68
C TYR A 192 25.69 24.13 -14.76
N ALA A 193 24.37 24.13 -14.56
CA ALA A 193 23.42 24.73 -15.49
C ALA A 193 23.62 26.25 -15.67
N ALA A 194 24.07 26.97 -14.63
CA ALA A 194 24.32 28.40 -14.69
C ALA A 194 25.65 28.76 -15.41
N SER A 195 26.57 27.81 -15.56
CA SER A 195 27.92 28.04 -16.10
C SER A 195 28.15 27.43 -17.48
N HIS A 196 27.15 26.73 -18.03
CA HIS A 196 27.26 26.01 -19.30
C HIS A 196 25.98 26.14 -20.12
N ASP A 197 26.11 26.37 -21.43
CA ASP A 197 24.98 26.50 -22.36
C ASP A 197 24.16 25.20 -22.53
N GLY A 198 24.68 24.06 -22.09
CA GLY A 198 24.02 22.76 -22.15
C GLY A 198 24.23 21.94 -20.88
N PHE A 199 23.15 21.31 -20.38
CA PHE A 199 23.21 20.50 -19.17
C PHE A 199 23.67 19.07 -19.46
N SER A 200 24.88 18.73 -19.01
CA SER A 200 25.42 17.37 -19.06
C SER A 200 25.46 16.78 -17.66
N ARG A 201 24.61 15.79 -17.39
CA ARG A 201 24.55 15.09 -16.09
C ARG A 201 25.89 14.53 -15.66
N ARG A 202 26.64 13.92 -16.59
CA ARG A 202 27.97 13.36 -16.29
C ARG A 202 29.00 14.44 -16.01
N ALA A 203 28.96 15.57 -16.70
CA ALA A 203 29.88 16.66 -16.44
C ALA A 203 29.54 17.38 -15.12
N ALA A 204 28.25 17.64 -14.85
CA ALA A 204 27.78 18.16 -13.58
C ALA A 204 28.17 17.28 -12.39
N TYR A 205 28.09 15.95 -12.54
CA TYR A 205 28.53 15.02 -11.52
C TYR A 205 30.05 15.04 -11.30
N ARG A 206 30.86 15.12 -12.36
CA ARG A 206 32.32 15.24 -12.22
C ARG A 206 32.69 16.54 -11.52
N GLN A 207 32.14 17.66 -11.97
CA GLN A 207 32.34 18.97 -11.34
C GLN A 207 31.88 18.98 -9.88
N MET A 208 30.78 18.30 -9.54
CA MET A 208 30.35 18.15 -8.15
C MET A 208 31.39 17.43 -7.28
N LEU A 209 32.00 16.35 -7.79
CA LEU A 209 33.05 15.63 -7.05
C LEU A 209 34.27 16.53 -6.85
N GLU A 210 34.63 17.31 -7.87
CA GLU A 210 35.69 18.30 -7.80
C GLU A 210 35.35 19.44 -6.84
N ASP A 211 34.12 19.94 -6.79
CA ASP A 211 33.76 21.09 -5.95
C ASP A 211 33.54 20.72 -4.48
N PHE A 212 33.10 19.49 -4.18
CA PHE A 212 32.59 19.13 -2.84
C PHE A 212 33.24 17.90 -2.20
N PHE A 213 34.06 17.14 -2.93
CA PHE A 213 34.56 15.83 -2.47
C PHE A 213 36.05 15.56 -2.74
N GLN A 214 36.88 16.62 -2.86
CA GLN A 214 38.31 16.49 -3.22
C GLN A 214 39.13 15.62 -2.26
N ASP A 215 38.78 15.58 -0.97
CA ASP A 215 39.51 14.85 0.08
C ASP A 215 38.67 13.71 0.72
N VAL A 216 37.71 13.17 -0.04
CA VAL A 216 36.80 12.14 0.46
C VAL A 216 37.20 10.77 -0.09
N ASP A 217 37.28 9.78 0.79
CA ASP A 217 37.59 8.39 0.41
C ASP A 217 36.62 7.90 -0.69
N ALA A 218 37.14 7.13 -1.65
CA ALA A 218 36.38 6.56 -2.76
C ALA A 218 35.17 5.74 -2.28
N GLY A 219 35.26 5.14 -1.09
CA GLY A 219 34.17 4.44 -0.42
C GLY A 219 33.02 5.34 0.05
N ALA A 220 33.26 6.64 0.27
CA ALA A 220 32.30 7.61 0.78
C ALA A 220 31.72 8.54 -0.30
N LEU A 221 32.21 8.45 -1.55
CA LEU A 221 31.71 9.25 -2.66
C LEU A 221 30.26 8.87 -3.04
N PRO A 222 29.37 9.87 -3.25
CA PRO A 222 28.06 9.61 -3.82
C PRO A 222 28.20 9.03 -5.22
N SER A 223 27.34 8.08 -5.60
CA SER A 223 27.39 7.51 -6.95
C SER A 223 26.68 8.36 -7.98
N PHE A 224 27.13 8.29 -9.24
CA PHE A 224 26.44 8.92 -10.37
C PHE A 224 24.96 8.51 -10.47
N GLY A 225 24.64 7.25 -10.13
CA GLY A 225 23.26 6.78 -10.07
C GLY A 225 22.43 7.48 -8.99
N GLN A 226 22.98 7.70 -7.80
CA GLN A 226 22.32 8.47 -6.73
C GLN A 226 22.10 9.92 -7.15
N PHE A 227 23.10 10.55 -7.76
CA PHE A 227 23.01 11.91 -8.28
C PHE A 227 21.84 12.05 -9.29
N ASN A 228 21.78 11.20 -10.32
CA ASN A 228 20.69 11.25 -11.30
C ASN A 228 19.32 10.98 -10.67
N TYR A 229 19.22 9.92 -9.86
CA TYR A 229 17.96 9.51 -9.24
C TYR A 229 17.35 10.64 -8.40
N TRP A 230 18.16 11.31 -7.59
CA TRP A 230 17.68 12.37 -6.72
C TRP A 230 17.42 13.67 -7.46
N LEU A 231 18.16 13.99 -8.54
CA LEU A 231 17.82 15.13 -9.38
C LEU A 231 16.46 14.98 -10.08
N GLU A 232 16.17 13.79 -10.61
CA GLU A 232 14.88 13.51 -11.24
C GLU A 232 13.75 13.50 -10.22
N ARG A 233 13.99 12.87 -9.07
CA ARG A 233 13.00 12.78 -7.99
C ARG A 233 12.70 14.13 -7.35
N ASP A 234 13.71 14.98 -7.14
CA ASP A 234 13.52 16.31 -6.54
C ASP A 234 12.90 17.31 -7.53
N ALA A 235 13.19 17.19 -8.84
CA ALA A 235 12.52 17.98 -9.87
C ALA A 235 11.04 17.62 -10.06
N ALA A 236 10.66 16.36 -9.78
CA ALA A 236 9.28 15.89 -9.84
C ALA A 236 8.44 16.26 -8.61
N VAL A 237 9.07 16.75 -7.53
CA VAL A 237 8.35 17.29 -6.36
C VAL A 237 8.10 18.77 -6.63
N PRO A 238 6.83 19.22 -6.78
CA PRO A 238 6.55 20.64 -6.96
C PRO A 238 7.10 21.44 -5.77
N PRO A 239 7.61 22.67 -5.98
CA PRO A 239 8.07 23.49 -4.87
C PRO A 239 6.93 23.65 -3.86
N PRO A 240 7.22 23.66 -2.54
CA PRO A 240 6.19 23.92 -1.55
C PRO A 240 5.52 25.24 -1.91
N VAL A 241 4.18 25.23 -1.96
CA VAL A 241 3.39 26.45 -2.17
C VAL A 241 3.72 27.38 -1.01
N THR A 242 4.58 28.35 -1.25
CA THR A 242 4.74 29.48 -0.35
C THR A 242 3.43 30.24 -0.41
N LEU A 243 2.58 30.09 0.59
CA LEU A 243 1.46 31.02 0.79
C LEU A 243 2.10 32.39 0.99
N ALA A 244 2.13 33.20 -0.07
CA ALA A 244 2.53 34.59 0.01
C ALA A 244 1.64 35.25 1.07
N ARG A 245 2.26 35.96 2.03
CA ARG A 245 1.52 36.81 2.97
C ARG A 245 0.55 37.68 2.18
N PRO A 246 -0.73 37.79 2.58
CA PRO A 246 -1.66 38.67 1.91
C PRO A 246 -1.10 40.10 1.92
N ALA A 247 -1.17 40.76 0.76
CA ALA A 247 -0.76 42.14 0.62
C ALA A 247 -1.54 43.03 1.61
N PRO A 248 -0.92 44.09 2.17
CA PRO A 248 -1.64 45.01 3.04
C PRO A 248 -2.81 45.65 2.27
N PRO A 249 -3.94 45.94 2.95
CA PRO A 249 -5.12 46.51 2.31
C PRO A 249 -4.77 47.87 1.70
N ARG A 250 -5.22 48.09 0.46
CA ARG A 250 -5.07 49.38 -0.22
C ARG A 250 -5.88 50.46 0.53
N PRO A 251 -5.36 51.69 0.65
CA PRO A 251 -6.12 52.78 1.24
C PRO A 251 -7.35 53.12 0.38
N PRO A 252 -8.42 53.64 0.99
CA PRO A 252 -9.67 53.93 0.31
C PRO A 252 -9.47 55.01 -0.75
N VAL A 253 -9.96 54.74 -1.96
CA VAL A 253 -10.04 55.73 -3.04
C VAL A 253 -11.19 56.66 -2.72
N HIS A 254 -10.91 57.94 -2.48
CA HIS A 254 -11.94 58.97 -2.41
C HIS A 254 -12.66 59.07 -3.76
N ALA A 255 -13.95 58.76 -3.78
CA ALA A 255 -14.81 58.96 -4.95
C ALA A 255 -15.01 60.47 -5.19
N PRO A 256 -14.87 60.97 -6.43
CA PRO A 256 -15.31 62.32 -6.74
C PRO A 256 -16.83 62.37 -6.84
N MET A 257 -17.37 63.45 -6.25
CA MET A 257 -18.78 63.83 -6.20
C MET A 257 -19.48 63.82 -7.56
N HIS A 258 -20.76 63.43 -7.51
CA HIS A 258 -21.77 63.52 -8.54
C HIS A 258 -21.83 64.88 -9.27
N ALA A 259 -22.17 64.82 -10.57
CA ALA A 259 -23.01 65.83 -11.23
C ALA A 259 -24.20 65.11 -11.91
N PRO A 260 -25.41 65.71 -11.97
CA PRO A 260 -26.65 64.96 -12.11
C PRO A 260 -27.19 64.85 -13.55
N SER A 261 -27.96 63.78 -13.72
CA SER A 261 -29.01 63.44 -14.70
C SER A 261 -29.40 64.46 -15.75
N ARG A 262 -29.59 63.94 -16.98
CA ARG A 262 -30.72 64.34 -17.84
C ARG A 262 -31.47 63.12 -18.35
N PHE A 263 -32.74 63.07 -17.95
CA PHE A 263 -33.81 62.29 -18.52
C PHE A 263 -33.92 62.50 -20.04
N THR A 264 -34.26 61.45 -20.79
CA THR A 264 -35.32 61.54 -21.81
C THR A 264 -35.94 60.17 -22.06
N GLN A 265 -37.27 60.13 -21.95
CA GLN A 265 -38.15 59.02 -22.31
C GLN A 265 -38.39 58.99 -23.83
N HIS A 266 -38.60 57.79 -24.38
CA HIS A 266 -39.60 57.44 -25.42
C HIS A 266 -39.51 55.89 -25.57
N ALA A 267 -40.48 55.06 -25.19
CA ALA A 267 -41.89 54.92 -25.60
C ALA A 267 -42.07 54.67 -27.10
N ALA A 268 -42.25 53.41 -27.52
CA ALA A 268 -43.48 52.92 -28.17
C ALA A 268 -43.34 51.44 -28.59
N MET A 269 -44.45 50.71 -28.41
CA MET A 269 -44.70 49.33 -28.83
C MET A 269 -44.99 49.22 -30.34
N ALA A 270 -44.66 48.07 -30.92
CA ALA A 270 -45.56 47.22 -31.71
C ALA A 270 -44.90 45.85 -31.89
#